data_AF-A0A9W5PYM1-F1
#
_entry.id   AF-A0A9W5PYM1-F1
#
_cell.length_a   1.000
_cell.length_b   1.000
_cell.length_c   1.000
_cell.angle_alpha   90.00
_cell.angle_beta   90.00
_cell.angle_gamma   90.00
#
_symmetry.space_group_name_H-M   'P 1'
#
loop_
_entity.id
_entity.type
_entity.pdbx_description
1 polymer ?
#
loop_
_entity_poly.entity_id
_entity_poly.type
_entity_poly.pdbx_seq_one_letter_code
_entity_poly.pdbx_strand_id
1 'polypeptide(L)'
;MNTKNRLKILTTDEVNRLYSRPVFTPKERVLYFSLSQVEKELLYTLRSIKSKVYFILQLGYFKSKHLFFQFKLSEVQEDIHYILKVYFKNESFGDFGSIDKKT
;
A
#
# COMPACT_ATOMS: atom_id res chain seq x y z
N MET A 1 -34.20 -25.43 -0.84
CA MET A 1 -33.46 -24.20 -1.17
C MET A 1 -32.47 -24.50 -2.30
N ASN A 2 -32.69 -23.94 -3.49
CA ASN A 2 -31.96 -24.30 -4.71
C ASN A 2 -30.68 -23.45 -4.82
N THR A 3 -29.55 -23.98 -4.37
CA THR A 3 -28.22 -23.33 -4.43
C THR A 3 -27.51 -23.65 -5.75
N LYS A 4 -28.18 -23.48 -6.89
CA LYS A 4 -27.58 -23.79 -8.20
C LYS A 4 -27.54 -22.55 -9.08
N ASN A 5 -26.30 -22.19 -9.41
CA ASN A 5 -25.85 -21.21 -10.42
C ASN A 5 -25.50 -19.81 -9.90
N ARG A 6 -24.42 -19.72 -9.09
CA ARG A 6 -23.60 -18.50 -9.12
C ARG A 6 -22.82 -18.50 -10.44
N LEU A 7 -23.19 -17.61 -11.36
CA LEU A 7 -22.42 -17.37 -12.59
C LEU A 7 -21.00 -16.94 -12.21
N LYS A 8 -20.01 -17.73 -12.64
CA LYS A 8 -18.60 -17.41 -12.46
C LYS A 8 -18.13 -16.68 -13.72
N ILE A 9 -18.30 -15.36 -13.72
CA ILE A 9 -18.02 -14.48 -14.88
C ILE A 9 -16.52 -14.30 -15.08
N LEU A 10 -15.74 -14.31 -13.99
CA LEU A 10 -14.30 -14.13 -14.01
C LEU A 10 -13.58 -15.43 -13.62
N THR A 11 -12.51 -15.72 -14.33
CA THR A 11 -11.50 -16.71 -13.94
C THR A 11 -10.77 -16.25 -12.68
N THR A 12 -10.13 -17.18 -11.98
CA THR A 12 -9.33 -16.87 -10.79
C THR A 12 -8.21 -15.88 -11.12
N ASP A 13 -7.59 -16.00 -12.29
CA ASP A 13 -6.53 -15.11 -12.74
C ASP A 13 -7.04 -13.70 -13.04
N GLU A 14 -8.23 -13.57 -13.63
CA GLU A 14 -8.87 -12.27 -13.83
C GLU A 14 -9.23 -11.60 -12.50
N VAL A 15 -9.77 -12.37 -11.55
CA VAL A 15 -10.03 -11.88 -10.20
C VAL A 15 -8.73 -11.40 -9.56
N ASN A 16 -7.65 -12.20 -9.64
CA ASN A 16 -6.36 -11.82 -9.07
C ASN A 16 -5.80 -10.56 -9.73
N ARG A 17 -5.88 -10.46 -11.05
CA ARG A 17 -5.39 -9.29 -11.79
C ARG A 17 -6.15 -8.02 -11.42
N LEU A 18 -7.45 -8.11 -11.16
CA LEU A 18 -8.30 -6.97 -10.82
C LEU A 18 -8.21 -6.58 -9.34
N TYR A 19 -8.22 -7.56 -8.44
CA TYR A 19 -8.45 -7.35 -7.01
C TYR A 19 -7.25 -7.66 -6.12
N SER A 20 -6.12 -8.15 -6.65
CA SER A 20 -4.92 -8.33 -5.84
C SER A 20 -4.20 -7.01 -5.59
N ARG A 21 -3.52 -6.93 -4.44
CA ARG A 21 -2.61 -5.83 -4.11
C ARG A 21 -1.61 -5.65 -5.26
N PRO A 22 -1.39 -4.42 -5.75
CA PRO A 22 -0.46 -4.21 -6.82
C PRO A 22 0.98 -4.48 -6.35
N VAL A 23 1.79 -5.03 -7.25
CA VAL A 23 3.24 -5.18 -7.08
C VAL A 23 3.88 -4.19 -8.05
N PHE A 24 4.31 -3.05 -7.54
CA PHE A 24 4.78 -1.97 -8.40
C PHE A 24 6.20 -2.18 -8.91
N THR A 25 6.40 -1.92 -10.19
CA THR A 25 7.70 -1.65 -10.79
C THR A 25 8.29 -0.33 -10.27
N PRO A 26 9.60 -0.08 -10.41
CA PRO A 26 10.19 1.20 -10.00
C PRO A 26 9.52 2.43 -10.63
N LYS A 27 9.09 2.34 -11.89
CA LYS A 27 8.38 3.43 -12.58
C LYS A 27 6.99 3.66 -11.97
N GLU A 28 6.27 2.59 -11.66
CA GLU A 28 4.96 2.69 -11.03
C GLU A 28 5.03 3.25 -9.60
N ARG A 29 6.11 2.97 -8.85
CA ARG A 29 6.33 3.59 -7.53
C ARG A 29 6.46 5.10 -7.64
N VAL A 30 7.20 5.59 -8.64
CA VAL A 30 7.31 7.03 -8.91
C VAL A 30 5.95 7.64 -9.23
N LEU A 31 5.16 6.95 -10.05
CA LEU A 31 3.85 7.42 -10.46
C LEU A 31 2.84 7.42 -9.29
N TYR A 32 2.60 6.25 -8.69
CA TYR A 32 1.48 6.04 -7.78
C TYR A 32 1.75 6.48 -6.34
N PHE A 33 3.01 6.48 -5.88
CA PHE A 33 3.34 7.05 -4.57
C PHE A 33 3.61 8.54 -4.60
N SER A 34 3.57 9.20 -5.77
CA SER A 34 3.64 10.66 -5.82
C SER A 34 2.47 11.29 -5.04
N LEU A 35 2.78 12.32 -4.25
CA LEU A 35 1.81 13.03 -3.42
C LEU A 35 1.58 14.44 -3.94
N SER A 36 0.32 14.81 -4.09
CA SER A 36 -0.12 16.20 -4.30
C SER A 36 0.14 17.04 -3.04
N GLN A 37 -0.03 18.35 -3.16
CA GLN A 37 0.16 19.26 -2.02
C GLN A 37 -0.81 18.96 -0.87
N VAL A 38 -2.09 18.74 -1.19
CA VAL A 38 -3.13 18.39 -0.19
C VAL A 38 -2.83 17.06 0.49
N GLU A 39 -2.34 16.07 -0.26
CA GLU A 39 -1.98 14.76 0.31
C GLU A 39 -0.75 14.85 1.23
N LYS A 40 0.21 15.73 0.91
CA LYS A 40 1.35 16.02 1.80
C LYS A 40 0.90 16.72 3.08
N GLU A 41 0.01 17.68 2.99
CA GLU A 41 -0.54 18.37 4.16
C GLU A 41 -1.22 17.36 5.11
N LEU A 42 -2.05 16.46 4.56
CA LEU A 42 -2.66 15.39 5.33
C LEU A 42 -1.61 14.44 5.94
N LEU A 43 -0.57 14.07 5.19
CA LEU A 43 0.53 13.24 5.69
C LEU A 43 1.18 13.83 6.96
N TYR A 44 1.38 15.15 7.00
CA TYR A 44 2.01 15.82 8.14
C TYR A 44 1.11 15.94 9.38
N THR A 45 -0.21 15.70 9.25
CA THR A 45 -1.09 15.59 10.42
C THR A 45 -0.90 14.28 11.19
N LEU A 46 -0.31 13.26 10.56
CA LEU A 46 -0.10 11.95 11.16
C LEU A 46 1.14 11.97 12.08
N ARG A 47 0.97 11.46 13.31
CA ARG A 47 2.03 11.51 14.33
C ARG A 47 3.20 10.56 14.07
N SER A 48 2.93 9.31 13.69
CA SER A 48 3.98 8.29 13.58
C SER A 48 4.43 8.08 12.15
N ILE A 49 5.73 7.81 11.96
CA ILE A 49 6.30 7.43 10.66
C ILE A 49 5.59 6.19 10.09
N LYS A 50 5.22 5.24 10.94
CA LYS A 50 4.46 4.05 10.54
C LYS A 50 3.11 4.41 9.94
N SER A 51 2.36 5.31 10.59
CA SER A 51 1.08 5.81 10.08
C SER A 51 1.27 6.55 8.76
N LYS A 52 2.31 7.38 8.65
CA LYS A 52 2.65 8.11 7.42
C LYS A 52 2.98 7.17 6.26
N VAL A 53 3.82 6.17 6.47
CA VAL A 53 4.17 5.16 5.45
C VAL A 53 2.94 4.36 5.05
N TYR A 54 2.14 3.90 6.02
CA TYR A 54 0.92 3.15 5.74
C TYR A 54 -0.10 3.98 4.94
N PHE A 55 -0.23 5.26 5.25
CA PHE A 55 -1.05 6.20 4.48
C PHE A 55 -0.60 6.28 3.01
N ILE A 56 0.70 6.45 2.76
CA ILE A 56 1.23 6.52 1.39
C ILE A 56 1.02 5.21 0.64
N LEU A 57 1.23 4.06 1.30
CA LEU A 57 0.97 2.74 0.71
C LEU A 57 -0.50 2.58 0.29
N GLN A 58 -1.43 2.84 1.21
CA GLN A 58 -2.88 2.74 0.93
C GLN A 58 -3.30 3.69 -0.19
N LEU A 59 -2.82 4.94 -0.15
CA LEU A 59 -3.16 5.93 -1.15
C LEU A 59 -2.61 5.56 -2.53
N GLY A 60 -1.37 5.09 -2.62
CA GLY A 60 -0.77 4.66 -3.89
C GLY A 60 -1.47 3.44 -4.49
N TYR A 61 -1.82 2.46 -3.65
CA TYR A 61 -2.60 1.31 -4.10
C TYR A 61 -4.02 1.70 -4.54
N PHE A 62 -4.64 2.64 -3.83
CA PHE A 62 -5.93 3.20 -4.21
C PHE A 62 -5.85 3.97 -5.54
N LYS A 63 -4.78 4.73 -5.80
CA LYS A 63 -4.57 5.41 -7.09
C LYS A 63 -4.43 4.43 -8.26
N SER A 64 -3.86 3.26 -8.04
CA SER A 64 -3.65 2.25 -9.09
C SER A 64 -4.87 1.34 -9.33
N LYS A 65 -5.53 0.91 -8.24
CA LYS A 65 -6.57 -0.13 -8.28
C LYS A 65 -7.94 0.34 -7.83
N HIS A 66 -8.07 1.56 -7.31
CA HIS A 66 -9.29 2.08 -6.67
C HIS A 66 -9.81 1.20 -5.53
N LEU A 67 -8.88 0.54 -4.83
CA LEU A 67 -9.15 -0.40 -3.74
C LEU A 67 -8.19 -0.13 -2.57
N PHE A 68 -8.66 -0.44 -1.36
CA PHE A 68 -7.83 -0.52 -0.16
C PHE A 68 -7.44 -1.97 0.11
N PHE A 69 -6.26 -2.17 0.69
CA PHE A 69 -5.70 -3.50 0.87
C PHE A 69 -5.32 -3.75 2.32
N GLN A 70 -5.63 -4.94 2.82
CA GLN A 70 -5.08 -5.42 4.08
C GLN A 70 -3.80 -6.22 3.78
N PHE A 71 -2.70 -5.88 4.45
CA PHE A 71 -1.42 -6.56 4.29
C PHE A 71 -0.56 -6.37 5.53
N LYS A 72 0.37 -7.29 5.75
CA LYS A 72 1.46 -7.12 6.70
C LYS A 72 2.55 -6.26 6.07
N LEU A 73 3.20 -5.43 6.88
CA LEU A 73 4.31 -4.60 6.39
C LEU A 73 5.45 -5.45 5.82
N SER A 74 5.66 -6.66 6.34
CA SER A 74 6.65 -7.62 5.81
C SER A 74 6.42 -8.00 4.34
N GLU A 75 5.20 -7.87 3.84
CA GLU A 75 4.86 -8.22 2.45
C GLU A 75 5.13 -7.11 1.44
N VAL A 76 5.42 -5.89 1.91
CA VAL A 76 5.55 -4.67 1.07
C VAL A 76 6.84 -3.91 1.36
N GLN A 77 7.88 -4.64 1.77
CA GLN A 77 9.16 -4.05 2.16
C GLN A 77 9.77 -3.17 1.06
N GLU A 78 9.74 -3.61 -0.20
CA GLU A 78 10.29 -2.81 -1.31
C GLU A 78 9.60 -1.45 -1.48
N ASP A 79 8.28 -1.42 -1.34
CA ASP A 79 7.50 -0.18 -1.41
C ASP A 79 7.78 0.70 -0.19
N ILE A 80 7.91 0.11 1.01
CA ILE A 80 8.32 0.82 2.22
C ILE A 80 9.69 1.46 2.01
N HIS A 81 10.71 0.71 1.57
CA HIS A 81 12.06 1.22 1.36
C HIS A 81 12.06 2.40 0.37
N TYR A 82 11.29 2.29 -0.72
CA TYR A 82 11.12 3.39 -1.66
C TYR A 82 10.51 4.63 -0.99
N ILE A 83 9.40 4.46 -0.28
CA ILE A 83 8.70 5.57 0.41
C ILE A 83 9.63 6.25 1.41
N LEU A 84 10.34 5.47 2.23
CA LEU A 84 11.28 5.97 3.21
C LEU A 84 12.39 6.79 2.56
N LYS A 85 12.97 6.28 1.48
CA LYS A 85 14.02 6.97 0.72
C LYS A 85 13.55 8.30 0.14
N VAL A 86 12.31 8.37 -0.35
CA VAL A 86 11.78 9.55 -1.04
C VAL A 86 11.25 10.61 -0.07
N TYR A 87 10.53 10.20 0.97
CA TYR A 87 9.79 11.12 1.84
C TYR A 87 10.44 11.37 3.21
N PHE A 88 11.33 10.48 3.66
CA PHE A 88 11.77 10.46 5.07
C PHE A 88 13.28 10.29 5.24
N LYS A 89 14.07 10.68 4.23
CA LYS A 89 15.54 10.52 4.20
C LYS A 89 16.29 11.05 5.44
N ASN A 90 15.70 11.99 6.18
CA ASN A 90 16.30 12.66 7.33
C ASN A 90 15.68 12.28 8.69
N GLU A 91 14.73 11.34 8.75
CA GLU A 91 14.17 10.86 10.03
C GLU A 91 14.95 9.63 10.52
N SER A 92 15.27 9.56 11.83
CA SER A 92 16.02 8.44 12.41
C SER A 92 15.13 7.20 12.57
N PHE A 93 15.48 6.12 11.86
CA PHE A 93 14.68 4.91 11.69
C PHE A 93 14.89 3.84 12.78
N GLY A 94 14.80 4.22 14.05
CA GLY A 94 15.06 3.30 15.16
C GLY A 94 14.08 2.12 15.29
N ASP A 95 12.91 2.13 14.65
CA ASP A 95 11.80 1.24 15.08
C ASP A 95 10.98 0.56 13.96
N PHE A 96 11.47 0.53 12.72
CA PHE A 96 10.84 -0.31 11.68
C PHE A 96 11.21 -1.80 11.79
N GLY A 97 12.23 -2.16 12.58
CA GLY A 97 12.73 -3.53 12.70
C GLY A 97 11.97 -4.45 13.65
N SER A 98 11.05 -3.93 14.48
CA SER A 98 10.45 -4.70 15.58
C SER A 98 9.04 -5.26 15.29
N ILE A 99 8.54 -5.17 14.05
CA ILE A 99 7.10 -5.29 13.74
C ILE A 99 6.59 -6.73 13.55
N ASP A 100 7.33 -7.75 14.00
CA ASP A 100 6.87 -9.15 14.02
C ASP A 100 6.41 -9.64 15.41
N LYS A 101 6.38 -8.77 16.43
CA LYS A 101 5.74 -9.14 17.70
C LYS A 101 4.23 -8.93 17.62
N LYS A 102 3.55 -10.03 17.26
CA LYS A 102 2.14 -10.39 17.52
C LYS A 102 1.30 -9.25 18.12
N THR A 103 0.38 -8.72 17.32
CA THR A 103 -0.89 -8.20 17.83
C THR A 103 -1.99 -9.07 17.26
#